data_AF-A0A2P6C6W8-F1
#
_entry.id   AF-A0A2P6C6W8-F1
#
_cell.length_a   1.000
_cell.length_b   1.000
_cell.length_c   1.000
_cell.angle_alpha   90.00
_cell.angle_beta   90.00
_cell.angle_gamma   90.00
#
_symmetry.space_group_name_H-M   'P 1'
#
loop_
_entity.id
_entity.type
_entity.pdbx_description
1 polymer ?
#
loop_
_entity_poly.entity_id
_entity_poly.type
_entity_poly.pdbx_seq_one_letter_code
_entity_poly.pdbx_strand_id
1 'polypeptide(L)'
;MFATSYNGDPYKFKQPDGTYVTVHLYGDAYYIRAESPDGYTLIRDESTGWISYAKLTDNKGKLISTGIYFRENQANLKNKLQKFNLKKHLDISSSARKSIVNENTKILNPSSSTMNNSVLQKSAKSAVNGTIKGLAIVVDFSDSTAPITMNSIRDFFNKSGYTGYGNNGSVKDFFSDISGGALVYENVVYGYYRAPKTFASYDAMPYAKGAQEILNQSLNWINNQGFDFNTLTIKNGRIQAINLMYTGTPAAWAKGMWYHKSTYTGFSADGVSSGDYNTSPVNNDLSLGTVCHENGHMLAGWPDTYTYDNSPNGIGAFDLMCSYGNRKNPSTPNPYFLNLAGWGTTININSANQTFTENSNSLRSYKYTNPSNSKEFYLIEPRRKTGRSTSLPDEGITIWHINENGNNQRADKQVALEHANNNINVHNAACWHNGGSTTFNDNTAPSAKWYNGSNSALKVSNVGNVGNSMSFTIGNGGTTGGGEAAISSPTPGS
;
A
#
# COMPACT_ATOMS: atom_id res chain seq x y z
N MET A 1 9.35 2.04 -7.84
CA MET A 1 9.44 0.58 -7.63
C MET A 1 9.64 0.38 -6.16
N PHE A 2 8.76 -0.42 -5.58
CA PHE A 2 8.14 -0.30 -4.28
C PHE A 2 7.54 -1.66 -3.88
N ALA A 3 7.38 -1.96 -2.59
CA ALA A 3 6.83 -3.27 -2.17
C ALA A 3 5.29 -3.35 -2.29
N THR A 4 4.63 -2.21 -2.42
CA THR A 4 3.20 -2.05 -2.74
C THR A 4 2.82 -2.56 -4.15
N SER A 5 1.52 -2.62 -4.42
CA SER A 5 0.99 -3.01 -5.73
C SER A 5 1.35 -2.03 -6.84
N TYR A 6 1.63 -2.57 -8.02
CA TYR A 6 1.86 -1.85 -9.26
C TYR A 6 0.64 -1.98 -10.16
N ASN A 7 0.13 -0.82 -10.58
CA ASN A 7 -1.13 -0.72 -11.33
C ASN A 7 -0.93 -0.05 -12.70
N GLY A 8 0.23 -0.26 -13.33
CA GLY A 8 0.55 0.27 -14.65
C GLY A 8 1.22 1.65 -14.66
N ASP A 9 1.69 2.14 -13.51
CA ASP A 9 2.46 3.38 -13.44
C ASP A 9 3.73 3.31 -14.31
N PRO A 10 4.11 4.40 -14.99
CA PRO A 10 5.28 4.43 -15.85
C PRO A 10 6.59 4.53 -15.04
N TYR A 11 7.56 3.69 -15.39
CA TYR A 11 8.91 3.67 -14.83
C TYR A 11 9.96 3.71 -15.93
N LYS A 12 11.01 4.50 -15.72
CA LYS A 12 12.16 4.57 -16.63
C LYS A 12 13.22 3.55 -16.26
N PHE A 13 13.63 2.74 -17.22
CA PHE A 13 14.73 1.78 -17.07
C PHE A 13 15.81 2.03 -18.10
N LYS A 14 17.06 1.86 -17.67
CA LYS A 14 18.24 1.98 -18.53
C LYS A 14 18.42 0.73 -19.39
N GLN A 15 18.75 0.92 -20.66
CA GLN A 15 19.17 -0.10 -21.61
C GLN A 15 20.70 -0.22 -21.64
N PRO A 16 21.27 -1.33 -22.16
CA PRO A 16 22.72 -1.51 -22.23
C PRO A 16 23.48 -0.43 -23.01
N ASP A 17 22.83 0.22 -23.99
CA ASP A 17 23.42 1.34 -24.76
C ASP A 17 23.36 2.69 -24.03
N GLY A 18 22.88 2.71 -22.78
CA GLY A 18 22.74 3.91 -21.97
C GLY A 18 21.44 4.69 -22.17
N THR A 19 20.63 4.34 -23.17
CA THR A 19 19.30 4.94 -23.36
C THR A 19 18.32 4.51 -22.28
N TYR A 20 17.20 5.23 -22.15
CA TYR A 20 16.14 4.87 -21.22
C TYR A 20 14.86 4.53 -21.98
N VAL A 21 14.10 3.58 -21.45
CA VAL A 21 12.76 3.23 -21.92
C VAL A 21 11.75 3.30 -20.79
N THR A 22 10.54 3.73 -21.11
CA THR A 22 9.39 3.76 -20.20
C THR A 22 8.64 2.45 -20.28
N VAL A 23 8.48 1.79 -19.13
CA VAL A 23 7.75 0.53 -18.97
C VAL A 23 6.72 0.66 -17.87
N HIS A 24 5.58 0.01 -18.05
CA HIS A 24 4.49 -0.01 -17.09
C HIS A 24 4.55 -1.32 -16.32
N LEU A 25 4.59 -1.24 -14.99
CA LEU A 25 4.71 -2.42 -14.13
C LEU A 25 3.33 -2.80 -13.57
N TYR A 26 3.09 -4.11 -13.45
CA TYR A 26 1.88 -4.69 -12.88
C TYR A 26 2.25 -5.82 -11.93
N GLY A 27 1.60 -5.91 -10.77
CA GLY A 27 1.87 -6.93 -9.75
C GLY A 27 2.33 -6.31 -8.42
N ASP A 28 3.31 -6.91 -7.75
CA ASP A 28 3.77 -6.53 -6.40
C ASP A 28 5.20 -7.04 -6.11
N ALA A 29 5.69 -6.92 -4.87
CA ALA A 29 7.02 -7.41 -4.50
C ALA A 29 7.27 -8.91 -4.74
N TYR A 30 6.22 -9.73 -4.87
CA TYR A 30 6.28 -11.19 -5.02
C TYR A 30 6.24 -11.63 -6.48
N TYR A 31 5.57 -10.88 -7.36
CA TYR A 31 5.62 -11.10 -8.80
C TYR A 31 5.29 -9.82 -9.57
N ILE A 32 6.09 -9.52 -10.60
CA ILE A 32 5.87 -8.35 -11.45
C ILE A 32 5.95 -8.76 -12.92
N ARG A 33 5.03 -8.20 -13.69
CA ARG A 33 5.08 -8.16 -15.15
C ARG A 33 5.29 -6.72 -15.60
N ALA A 34 6.16 -6.50 -16.59
CA ALA A 34 6.20 -5.21 -17.28
C ALA A 34 5.57 -5.28 -18.67
N GLU A 35 5.02 -4.15 -19.08
CA GLU A 35 4.51 -3.91 -20.41
C GLU A 35 5.12 -2.63 -21.01
N SER A 36 5.19 -2.58 -22.33
CA SER A 36 5.37 -1.32 -23.05
C SER A 36 4.12 -0.44 -22.92
N PRO A 37 4.20 0.88 -23.20
CA PRO A 37 3.05 1.77 -23.12
C PRO A 37 1.85 1.36 -23.99
N ASP A 38 2.09 0.59 -25.06
CA ASP A 38 1.08 0.04 -25.95
C ASP A 38 0.59 -1.37 -25.56
N GLY A 39 1.02 -1.90 -24.40
CA GLY A 39 0.46 -3.10 -23.76
C GLY A 39 1.13 -4.42 -24.12
N TYR A 40 2.28 -4.42 -24.80
CA TYR A 40 3.01 -5.67 -25.06
C TYR A 40 3.87 -6.04 -23.86
N THR A 41 3.82 -7.31 -23.45
CA THR A 41 4.63 -7.81 -22.34
C THR A 41 6.11 -7.77 -22.71
N LEU A 42 6.91 -7.29 -21.77
CA LEU A 42 8.35 -7.17 -21.90
C LEU A 42 9.04 -8.21 -21.01
N ILE A 43 10.36 -8.33 -21.14
CA ILE A 43 11.25 -9.05 -20.22
C ILE A 43 12.67 -8.51 -20.37
N ARG A 44 13.45 -8.49 -19.29
CA ARG A 44 14.90 -8.26 -19.37
C ARG A 44 15.55 -9.55 -19.90
N ASP A 45 16.17 -9.48 -21.07
CA ASP A 45 16.94 -10.59 -21.63
C ASP A 45 18.18 -10.86 -20.78
N GLU A 46 18.28 -12.05 -20.19
CA GLU A 46 19.34 -12.39 -19.24
C GLU A 46 20.73 -12.45 -19.90
N SER A 47 20.80 -12.74 -21.21
CA SER A 47 22.07 -12.87 -21.93
C SER A 47 22.63 -11.53 -22.41
N THR A 48 21.75 -10.60 -22.80
CA THR A 48 22.15 -9.33 -23.40
C THR A 48 21.89 -8.11 -22.53
N GLY A 49 21.09 -8.24 -21.47
CA GLY A 49 20.67 -7.13 -20.60
C GLY A 49 19.65 -6.18 -21.25
N TRP A 50 19.21 -6.43 -22.48
CA TRP A 50 18.21 -5.62 -23.15
C TRP A 50 16.81 -5.93 -22.66
N ILE A 51 16.00 -4.90 -22.43
CA ILE A 51 14.55 -5.09 -22.30
C ILE A 51 14.01 -5.40 -23.69
N SER A 52 13.40 -6.58 -23.81
CA SER A 52 12.90 -7.15 -25.06
C SER A 52 11.43 -7.48 -24.95
N TYR A 53 10.75 -7.59 -26.09
CA TYR A 53 9.41 -8.17 -26.12
C TYR A 53 9.46 -9.63 -25.67
N ALA A 54 8.46 -10.04 -24.89
CA ALA A 54 8.36 -11.38 -24.34
C ALA A 54 7.33 -12.23 -25.08
N LYS A 55 7.56 -13.54 -25.08
CA LYS A 55 6.57 -14.56 -25.42
C LYS A 55 6.47 -15.59 -24.31
N LEU A 56 5.39 -16.35 -24.29
CA LEU A 56 5.23 -17.47 -23.37
C LEU A 56 5.96 -18.71 -23.89
N THR A 57 6.44 -19.54 -22.97
CA THR A 57 6.73 -20.95 -23.23
C THR A 57 5.45 -21.70 -23.57
N ASP A 58 5.55 -22.86 -24.23
CA ASP A 58 4.38 -23.63 -24.68
C ASP A 58 3.45 -24.03 -23.52
N ASN A 59 4.04 -24.37 -22.37
CA ASN A 59 3.30 -24.67 -21.13
C ASN A 59 2.78 -23.42 -20.39
N LYS A 60 3.02 -22.22 -20.92
CA LYS A 60 2.68 -20.91 -20.33
C LYS A 60 3.26 -20.69 -18.93
N GLY A 61 4.29 -21.45 -18.55
CA GLY A 61 4.88 -21.36 -17.21
C GLY A 61 5.89 -20.24 -17.05
N LYS A 62 6.44 -19.70 -18.16
CA LYS A 62 7.47 -18.66 -18.13
C LYS A 62 7.30 -17.68 -19.30
N LEU A 63 7.75 -16.44 -19.06
CA LEU A 63 8.04 -15.48 -20.11
C LEU A 63 9.49 -15.68 -20.57
N ILE A 64 9.72 -15.62 -21.87
CA ILE A 64 11.06 -15.68 -22.48
C ILE A 64 11.24 -14.55 -23.49
N SER A 65 12.48 -14.07 -23.61
CA SER A 65 12.84 -13.03 -24.57
C SER A 65 12.60 -13.49 -26.01
N THR A 66 12.10 -12.60 -26.85
CA THR A 66 12.02 -12.79 -28.30
C THR A 66 13.29 -12.36 -29.02
N GLY A 67 14.23 -11.71 -28.33
CA GLY A 67 15.40 -11.04 -28.91
C GLY A 67 15.07 -9.71 -29.62
N ILE A 68 13.80 -9.31 -29.66
CA ILE A 68 13.39 -8.02 -30.23
C ILE A 68 13.46 -6.97 -29.13
N TYR A 69 14.47 -6.09 -29.22
CA TYR A 69 14.68 -5.04 -28.22
C TYR A 69 13.58 -3.99 -28.27
N PHE A 70 13.05 -3.67 -27.10
CA PHE A 70 12.13 -2.56 -26.93
C PHE A 70 12.91 -1.25 -26.96
N ARG A 71 12.51 -0.34 -27.85
CA ARG A 71 12.94 1.06 -27.83
C ARG A 71 11.71 1.93 -28.00
N GLU A 72 11.72 3.11 -27.39
CA GLU A 72 10.67 4.09 -27.62
C GLU A 72 10.70 4.59 -29.07
N ASN A 73 9.52 4.90 -29.62
CA ASN A 73 9.37 5.49 -30.97
C ASN A 73 10.00 4.69 -32.13
N GLN A 74 9.97 3.35 -32.07
CA GLN A 74 10.45 2.53 -33.19
C GLN A 74 9.53 2.60 -34.43
N ALA A 75 10.04 3.13 -35.53
CA ALA A 75 9.41 3.02 -36.84
C ALA A 75 9.25 1.54 -37.25
N ASN A 76 8.11 1.19 -37.87
CA ASN A 76 7.79 -0.16 -38.36
C ASN A 76 7.73 -1.28 -37.29
N LEU A 77 7.66 -0.92 -36.01
CA LEU A 77 7.53 -1.87 -34.90
C LEU A 77 6.31 -2.78 -35.05
N LYS A 78 5.16 -2.22 -35.45
CA LYS A 78 3.92 -2.99 -35.67
C LYS A 78 4.11 -4.14 -36.65
N ASN A 79 4.82 -3.93 -37.75
CA ASN A 79 5.10 -4.95 -38.76
C ASN A 79 6.05 -6.03 -38.23
N LYS A 80 7.07 -5.64 -37.43
CA LYS A 80 7.96 -6.60 -36.76
C LYS A 80 7.20 -7.44 -35.73
N LEU A 81 6.39 -6.84 -34.87
CA LEU A 81 5.64 -7.57 -33.82
C LEU A 81 4.56 -8.48 -34.40
N GLN A 82 3.91 -8.08 -35.50
CA GLN A 82 2.94 -8.92 -36.21
C GLN A 82 3.58 -10.20 -36.75
N LYS A 83 4.82 -10.14 -37.23
CA LYS A 83 5.57 -11.33 -37.70
C LYS A 83 5.78 -12.38 -36.60
N PHE A 84 5.82 -11.97 -35.34
CA PHE A 84 5.96 -12.87 -34.18
C PHE A 84 4.63 -13.21 -33.50
N ASN A 85 3.50 -12.73 -34.04
CA ASN A 85 2.15 -12.94 -33.51
C ASN A 85 2.04 -12.66 -32.00
N LEU A 86 2.74 -11.60 -31.54
CA LEU A 86 2.77 -11.26 -30.13
C LEU A 86 1.41 -10.69 -29.70
N LYS A 87 0.88 -11.24 -28.61
CA LYS A 87 -0.34 -10.73 -27.98
C LYS A 87 0.02 -9.69 -26.93
N LYS A 88 -0.91 -8.76 -26.71
CA LYS A 88 -0.82 -7.81 -25.59
C LYS A 88 -1.20 -8.48 -24.28
N HIS A 89 -0.72 -7.92 -23.18
CA HIS A 89 -1.03 -8.35 -21.81
C HIS A 89 -0.80 -9.85 -21.56
N LEU A 90 0.23 -10.41 -22.21
CA LEU A 90 0.65 -11.80 -21.96
C LEU A 90 1.08 -11.96 -20.51
N ASP A 91 0.65 -13.03 -19.88
CA ASP A 91 1.05 -13.40 -18.53
C ASP A 91 1.27 -14.89 -18.43
N ILE A 92 2.06 -15.29 -17.43
CA ILE A 92 2.23 -16.71 -17.11
C ILE A 92 0.93 -17.28 -16.54
N SER A 93 0.79 -18.61 -16.56
CA SER A 93 -0.35 -19.28 -15.97
C SER A 93 -0.51 -18.94 -14.49
N SER A 94 -1.75 -18.93 -14.00
CA SER A 94 -2.05 -18.67 -12.58
C SER A 94 -1.32 -19.63 -11.64
N SER A 95 -1.13 -20.89 -12.05
CA SER A 95 -0.37 -21.88 -11.29
C SER A 95 1.13 -21.55 -11.22
N ALA A 96 1.74 -21.12 -12.32
CA ALA A 96 3.15 -20.72 -12.34
C ALA A 96 3.38 -19.46 -11.52
N ARG A 97 2.51 -18.47 -11.64
CA ARG A 97 2.54 -17.26 -10.80
C ARG A 97 2.44 -17.60 -9.32
N LYS A 98 1.46 -18.42 -8.94
CA LYS A 98 1.27 -18.82 -7.54
C LYS A 98 2.52 -19.48 -6.97
N SER A 99 3.23 -20.30 -7.76
CA SER A 99 4.51 -20.88 -7.34
C SER A 99 5.59 -19.83 -7.09
N ILE A 100 5.76 -18.85 -7.99
CA ILE A 100 6.73 -17.75 -7.82
C ILE A 100 6.38 -16.90 -6.59
N VAL A 101 5.11 -16.53 -6.45
CA VAL A 101 4.61 -15.76 -5.29
C VAL A 101 4.90 -16.52 -3.99
N ASN A 102 4.60 -17.82 -3.93
CA ASN A 102 4.87 -18.63 -2.74
C ASN A 102 6.37 -18.71 -2.41
N GLU A 103 7.23 -18.80 -3.41
CA GLU A 103 8.69 -18.82 -3.23
C GLU A 103 9.19 -17.47 -2.69
N ASN A 104 8.82 -16.37 -3.34
CA ASN A 104 9.20 -15.02 -2.92
C ASN A 104 8.61 -14.65 -1.55
N THR A 105 7.41 -15.10 -1.22
CA THR A 105 6.82 -14.91 0.12
C THR A 105 7.67 -15.57 1.21
N LYS A 106 8.22 -16.77 0.97
CA LYS A 106 9.11 -17.42 1.95
C LYS A 106 10.43 -16.66 2.12
N ILE A 107 10.96 -16.11 1.04
CA ILE A 107 12.20 -15.32 1.05
C ILE A 107 11.99 -14.01 1.83
N LEU A 108 10.90 -13.29 1.55
CA LEU A 108 10.63 -11.97 2.13
C LEU A 108 10.02 -12.04 3.53
N ASN A 109 9.31 -13.13 3.87
CA ASN A 109 8.70 -13.35 5.18
C ASN A 109 9.24 -14.64 5.84
N PRO A 110 10.55 -14.73 6.16
CA PRO A 110 11.15 -15.96 6.67
C PRO A 110 10.58 -16.39 8.04
N SER A 111 9.99 -15.47 8.81
CA SER A 111 9.31 -15.80 10.07
C SER A 111 7.94 -16.49 9.88
N SER A 112 7.40 -16.51 8.66
CA SER A 112 6.12 -17.17 8.34
C SER A 112 6.26 -18.63 7.90
N SER A 113 7.48 -19.08 7.54
CA SER A 113 7.72 -20.41 6.98
C SER A 113 7.60 -21.57 7.99
N THR A 114 7.46 -21.27 9.29
CA THR A 114 7.25 -22.26 10.37
C THR A 114 5.80 -22.36 10.85
N MET A 115 4.85 -21.62 10.26
CA MET A 115 3.43 -21.75 10.60
C MET A 115 2.59 -22.09 9.37
N ASN A 116 1.96 -23.27 9.42
CA ASN A 116 0.93 -23.73 8.47
C ASN A 116 0.02 -22.57 8.01
N ASN A 117 -0.20 -22.48 6.68
CA ASN A 117 -1.15 -21.72 5.83
C ASN A 117 -2.44 -21.08 6.45
N SER A 118 -2.36 -20.58 7.67
CA SER A 118 -3.43 -20.13 8.54
C SER A 118 -3.07 -18.85 9.29
N VAL A 119 -1.97 -18.18 8.89
CA VAL A 119 -1.72 -16.81 9.31
C VAL A 119 -2.75 -15.93 8.60
N LEU A 120 -3.96 -15.93 9.17
CA LEU A 120 -4.82 -14.77 9.19
C LEU A 120 -3.88 -13.59 9.40
N GLN A 121 -3.78 -12.73 8.39
CA GLN A 121 -3.11 -11.43 8.47
C GLN A 121 -3.87 -10.60 9.52
N LYS A 122 -3.66 -10.94 10.80
CA LYS A 122 -4.27 -10.28 11.93
C LYS A 122 -3.45 -9.02 12.16
N SER A 123 -3.99 -7.90 11.71
CA SER A 123 -3.64 -6.59 12.27
C SER A 123 -3.85 -6.65 13.78
N ALA A 124 -2.76 -6.52 14.54
CA ALA A 124 -2.84 -6.51 15.99
C ALA A 124 -3.62 -5.27 16.44
N LYS A 125 -4.66 -5.46 17.24
CA LYS A 125 -5.51 -4.38 17.78
C LYS A 125 -4.78 -3.63 18.89
N SER A 126 -3.74 -2.88 18.53
CA SER A 126 -2.97 -2.04 19.45
C SER A 126 -3.00 -0.62 18.92
N ALA A 127 -3.48 0.30 19.76
CA ALA A 127 -3.50 1.71 19.42
C ALA A 127 -2.06 2.20 19.15
N VAL A 128 -1.89 2.95 18.06
CA VAL A 128 -0.61 3.49 17.62
C VAL A 128 -0.66 4.99 17.87
N ASN A 129 -0.13 5.45 19.00
CA ASN A 129 -0.23 6.86 19.38
C ASN A 129 1.09 7.41 19.92
N GLY A 130 1.12 8.73 20.12
CA GLY A 130 2.29 9.44 20.62
C GLY A 130 3.36 9.61 19.55
N THR A 131 4.63 9.58 19.96
CA THR A 131 5.77 9.74 19.05
C THR A 131 6.42 8.39 18.76
N ILE A 132 6.56 8.04 17.48
CA ILE A 132 7.39 6.94 17.04
C ILE A 132 8.62 7.51 16.34
N LYS A 133 9.81 7.09 16.77
CA LYS A 133 11.10 7.41 16.16
C LYS A 133 11.61 6.21 15.36
N GLY A 134 11.50 6.30 14.05
CA GLY A 134 12.09 5.34 13.10
C GLY A 134 13.53 5.68 12.73
N LEU A 135 14.18 4.77 12.02
CA LEU A 135 15.50 4.97 11.43
C LEU A 135 15.38 4.96 9.92
N ALA A 136 15.92 5.97 9.25
CA ALA A 136 16.09 5.98 7.81
C ALA A 136 17.57 5.97 7.47
N ILE A 137 18.01 4.96 6.72
CA ILE A 137 19.40 4.75 6.32
C ILE A 137 19.49 4.97 4.83
N VAL A 138 20.41 5.81 4.37
CA VAL A 138 20.61 6.09 2.95
C VAL A 138 21.91 5.42 2.49
N VAL A 139 21.88 4.76 1.33
CA VAL A 139 23.04 4.03 0.78
C VAL A 139 23.28 4.42 -0.66
N ASP A 140 24.54 4.58 -1.03
CA ASP A 140 24.96 4.70 -2.42
C ASP A 140 26.12 3.75 -2.77
N PHE A 141 26.43 3.67 -4.06
CA PHE A 141 27.37 2.71 -4.63
C PHE A 141 28.32 3.43 -5.60
N SER A 142 29.44 2.80 -5.93
CA SER A 142 30.42 3.36 -6.87
C SER A 142 29.89 3.48 -8.31
N ASP A 143 28.97 2.61 -8.73
CA ASP A 143 28.29 2.60 -10.04
C ASP A 143 26.91 3.27 -10.02
N SER A 144 26.47 3.73 -8.84
CA SER A 144 25.22 4.46 -8.64
C SER A 144 25.37 5.39 -7.45
N THR A 145 25.87 6.60 -7.70
CA THR A 145 26.24 7.55 -6.64
C THR A 145 25.04 8.36 -6.16
N ALA A 146 25.12 8.85 -4.91
CA ALA A 146 24.17 9.76 -4.28
C ALA A 146 23.78 10.97 -5.16
N PRO A 147 22.53 11.07 -5.64
CA PRO A 147 22.09 12.22 -6.44
C PRO A 147 21.34 13.27 -5.61
N ILE A 148 20.78 12.90 -4.45
CA ILE A 148 19.95 13.77 -3.61
C ILE A 148 20.71 14.18 -2.35
N THR A 149 20.63 15.45 -1.95
CA THR A 149 21.27 15.94 -0.72
C THR A 149 20.65 15.34 0.55
N MET A 150 21.46 15.12 1.59
CA MET A 150 20.96 14.62 2.88
C MET A 150 19.90 15.53 3.51
N ASN A 151 19.98 16.85 3.32
CA ASN A 151 18.96 17.78 3.81
C ASN A 151 17.62 17.56 3.10
N SER A 152 17.62 17.29 1.78
CA SER A 152 16.37 16.98 1.07
C SER A 152 15.71 15.70 1.58
N ILE A 153 16.50 14.70 1.97
CA ILE A 153 16.00 13.42 2.52
C ILE A 153 15.49 13.63 3.95
N ARG A 154 16.21 14.37 4.79
CA ARG A 154 15.74 14.77 6.13
C ARG A 154 14.41 15.52 6.06
N ASP A 155 14.32 16.47 5.13
CA ASP A 155 13.11 17.24 4.90
C ASP A 155 11.96 16.33 4.44
N PHE A 156 12.22 15.40 3.52
CA PHE A 156 11.23 14.43 3.04
C PHE A 156 10.62 13.57 4.17
N PHE A 157 11.43 13.17 5.15
CA PHE A 157 10.91 12.41 6.28
C PHE A 157 10.21 13.28 7.34
N ASN A 158 10.77 14.45 7.68
CA ASN A 158 10.42 15.11 8.94
C ASN A 158 9.93 16.57 8.82
N LYS A 159 10.14 17.25 7.68
CA LYS A 159 9.82 18.68 7.60
C LYS A 159 8.33 18.89 7.48
N SER A 160 7.77 19.65 8.41
CA SER A 160 6.37 20.05 8.33
C SER A 160 6.11 20.92 7.12
N GLY A 161 5.04 20.61 6.39
CA GLY A 161 4.65 21.31 5.17
C GLY A 161 5.64 21.11 4.01
N TYR A 162 6.34 19.96 3.97
CA TYR A 162 7.29 19.66 2.90
C TYR A 162 6.63 19.64 1.50
N THR A 163 7.27 20.27 0.51
CA THR A 163 6.78 20.33 -0.88
C THR A 163 7.80 19.82 -1.91
N GLY A 164 8.95 19.33 -1.45
CA GLY A 164 10.03 18.88 -2.32
C GLY A 164 9.59 17.69 -3.19
N TYR A 165 10.11 17.64 -4.42
CA TYR A 165 9.74 16.64 -5.43
C TYR A 165 8.22 16.55 -5.70
N GLY A 166 7.47 17.62 -5.42
CA GLY A 166 6.01 17.68 -5.63
C GLY A 166 5.19 16.87 -4.63
N ASN A 167 5.76 16.45 -3.49
CA ASN A 167 5.02 15.74 -2.45
C ASN A 167 4.08 16.69 -1.70
N ASN A 168 2.93 16.15 -1.26
CA ASN A 168 2.01 16.83 -0.35
C ASN A 168 2.43 16.54 1.10
N GLY A 169 3.40 17.28 1.62
CA GLY A 169 3.95 17.04 2.96
C GLY A 169 5.07 16.00 3.00
N SER A 170 5.62 15.83 4.20
CA SER A 170 6.63 14.83 4.54
C SER A 170 5.98 13.51 4.96
N VAL A 171 6.79 12.47 5.19
CA VAL A 171 6.32 11.21 5.82
C VAL A 171 5.68 11.50 7.18
N LYS A 172 6.28 12.40 7.97
CA LYS A 172 5.71 12.90 9.24
C LYS A 172 4.35 13.56 9.04
N ASP A 173 4.21 14.47 8.07
CA ASP A 173 2.94 15.14 7.77
C ASP A 173 1.86 14.13 7.38
N PHE A 174 2.19 13.15 6.53
CA PHE A 174 1.24 12.12 6.12
C PHE A 174 0.66 11.35 7.30
N PHE A 175 1.50 10.81 8.19
CA PHE A 175 1.03 10.05 9.34
C PHE A 175 0.32 10.93 10.38
N SER A 176 0.70 12.21 10.50
CA SER A 176 -0.03 13.16 11.34
C SER A 176 -1.44 13.42 10.80
N ASP A 177 -1.58 13.64 9.49
CA ASP A 177 -2.87 13.88 8.84
C ASP A 177 -3.83 12.71 8.99
N ILE A 178 -3.38 11.49 8.66
CA ILE A 178 -4.27 10.30 8.66
C ILE A 178 -4.56 9.78 10.07
N SER A 179 -3.80 10.23 11.08
CA SER A 179 -4.04 9.88 12.48
C SER A 179 -4.86 10.94 13.24
N GLY A 180 -5.23 12.05 12.59
CA GLY A 180 -5.85 13.20 13.27
C GLY A 180 -4.94 13.81 14.34
N GLY A 181 -3.62 13.71 14.16
CA GLY A 181 -2.61 14.14 15.13
C GLY A 181 -2.32 13.15 16.26
N ALA A 182 -2.96 11.97 16.30
CA ALA A 182 -2.72 10.97 17.34
C ALA A 182 -1.31 10.36 17.26
N LEU A 183 -0.70 10.34 16.08
CA LEU A 183 0.66 9.85 15.83
C LEU A 183 1.56 10.97 15.28
N VAL A 184 2.74 11.08 15.86
CA VAL A 184 3.88 11.83 15.32
C VAL A 184 4.95 10.82 14.92
N TYR A 185 5.15 10.60 13.63
CA TYR A 185 6.18 9.71 13.13
C TYR A 185 7.41 10.50 12.65
N GLU A 186 8.51 10.40 13.39
CA GLU A 186 9.77 11.04 13.07
C GLU A 186 10.81 9.99 12.72
N ASN A 187 11.76 10.35 11.86
CA ASN A 187 12.87 9.46 11.49
C ASN A 187 14.21 10.10 11.78
N VAL A 188 15.09 9.38 12.46
CA VAL A 188 16.52 9.71 12.45
C VAL A 188 17.04 9.32 11.06
N VAL A 189 17.41 10.32 10.25
CA VAL A 189 17.92 10.09 8.90
C VAL A 189 19.44 10.07 8.93
N TYR A 190 20.00 8.89 8.73
CA TYR A 190 21.42 8.62 8.71
C TYR A 190 21.98 8.67 7.28
N GLY A 191 23.20 9.22 7.16
CA GLY A 191 23.86 9.61 5.92
C GLY A 191 24.07 8.49 4.90
N TYR A 192 24.60 8.88 3.72
CA TYR A 192 25.04 7.95 2.69
C TYR A 192 26.16 7.03 3.19
N TYR A 193 25.77 5.83 3.60
CA TYR A 193 26.71 4.73 3.70
C TYR A 193 27.16 4.36 2.28
N ARG A 194 28.44 4.54 1.99
CA ARG A 194 29.01 4.07 0.72
C ARG A 194 29.20 2.56 0.81
N ALA A 195 28.39 1.80 0.09
CA ALA A 195 28.51 0.36 0.08
C ALA A 195 29.84 -0.09 -0.57
N PRO A 196 30.49 -1.14 -0.06
CA PRO A 196 31.81 -1.58 -0.54
C PRO A 196 31.77 -2.26 -1.92
N LYS A 197 30.63 -2.86 -2.30
CA LYS A 197 30.43 -3.43 -3.65
C LYS A 197 29.59 -2.48 -4.51
N THR A 198 29.59 -2.70 -5.81
CA THR A 198 28.69 -2.00 -6.74
C THR A 198 27.23 -2.40 -6.51
N PHE A 199 26.28 -1.52 -6.88
CA PHE A 199 24.86 -1.86 -6.90
C PHE A 199 24.63 -3.12 -7.73
N ALA A 200 25.23 -3.20 -8.92
CA ALA A 200 25.13 -4.37 -9.80
C ALA A 200 25.58 -5.69 -9.11
N SER A 201 26.60 -5.63 -8.25
CA SER A 201 27.07 -6.81 -7.51
C SER A 201 26.07 -7.27 -6.45
N TYR A 202 25.40 -6.34 -5.76
CA TYR A 202 24.34 -6.69 -4.81
C TYR A 202 23.05 -7.13 -5.52
N ASP A 203 22.71 -6.53 -6.67
CA ASP A 203 21.54 -6.89 -7.48
C ASP A 203 21.65 -8.30 -8.08
N ALA A 204 22.87 -8.77 -8.34
CA ALA A 204 23.14 -10.14 -8.80
C ALA A 204 22.93 -11.22 -7.73
N MET A 205 22.78 -10.85 -6.45
CA MET A 205 22.54 -11.80 -5.36
C MET A 205 21.10 -12.35 -5.39
N PRO A 206 20.83 -13.47 -4.69
CA PRO A 206 19.45 -13.92 -4.48
C PRO A 206 18.56 -12.81 -3.90
N TYR A 207 17.27 -12.87 -4.21
CA TYR A 207 16.33 -11.81 -3.86
C TYR A 207 16.41 -11.44 -2.36
N ALA A 208 16.46 -10.13 -2.08
CA ALA A 208 16.61 -9.51 -0.78
C ALA A 208 17.96 -9.70 -0.07
N LYS A 209 18.83 -10.62 -0.51
CA LYS A 209 20.11 -10.89 0.18
C LYS A 209 21.10 -9.74 0.09
N GLY A 210 21.18 -9.07 -1.06
CA GLY A 210 22.01 -7.86 -1.19
C GLY A 210 21.55 -6.76 -0.23
N ALA A 211 20.24 -6.53 -0.13
CA ALA A 211 19.67 -5.52 0.75
C ALA A 211 19.90 -5.86 2.24
N GLN A 212 19.76 -7.13 2.64
CA GLN A 212 20.07 -7.59 4.00
C GLN A 212 21.55 -7.43 4.35
N GLU A 213 22.46 -7.73 3.41
CA GLU A 213 23.90 -7.55 3.60
C GLU A 213 24.22 -6.06 3.81
N ILE A 214 23.67 -5.18 2.97
CA ILE A 214 23.82 -3.72 3.09
C ILE A 214 23.22 -3.19 4.39
N LEU A 215 22.04 -3.69 4.78
CA LEU A 215 21.40 -3.32 6.05
C LEU A 215 22.31 -3.63 7.22
N ASN A 216 22.86 -4.85 7.26
CA ASN A 216 23.80 -5.25 8.30
C ASN A 216 25.04 -4.34 8.33
N GLN A 217 25.64 -4.09 7.17
CA GLN A 217 26.86 -3.28 7.06
C GLN A 217 26.61 -1.83 7.50
N SER A 218 25.50 -1.24 7.06
CA SER A 218 25.14 0.14 7.40
C SER A 218 24.76 0.30 8.87
N LEU A 219 24.04 -0.66 9.48
CA LEU A 219 23.76 -0.64 10.92
C LEU A 219 25.05 -0.73 11.76
N ASN A 220 25.99 -1.60 11.39
CA ASN A 220 27.30 -1.66 12.04
C ASN A 220 28.11 -0.36 11.87
N TRP A 221 28.04 0.26 10.69
CA TRP A 221 28.69 1.56 10.45
C TRP A 221 28.07 2.69 11.29
N ILE A 222 26.76 2.70 11.49
CA ILE A 222 26.06 3.62 12.39
C ILE A 222 26.47 3.38 13.84
N ASN A 223 26.51 2.12 14.28
CA ASN A 223 26.96 1.73 15.62
C ASN A 223 28.40 2.20 15.91
N ASN A 224 29.30 2.01 14.95
CA ASN A 224 30.71 2.41 15.09
C ASN A 224 30.90 3.94 15.17
N GLN A 225 29.89 4.73 14.84
CA GLN A 225 29.87 6.18 15.05
C GLN A 225 29.32 6.58 16.42
N GLY A 226 28.97 5.62 17.28
CA GLY A 226 28.46 5.85 18.63
C GLY A 226 26.98 6.25 18.67
N PHE A 227 26.20 5.91 17.64
CA PHE A 227 24.76 6.11 17.69
C PHE A 227 24.11 5.09 18.63
N ASP A 228 23.41 5.58 19.66
CA ASP A 228 22.65 4.75 20.59
C ASP A 228 21.29 4.37 19.97
N PHE A 229 21.13 3.10 19.59
CA PHE A 229 19.91 2.59 18.97
C PHE A 229 18.72 2.51 19.92
N ASN A 230 18.93 2.54 21.24
CA ASN A 230 17.85 2.56 22.22
C ASN A 230 17.11 3.91 22.26
N THR A 231 17.61 4.93 21.55
CA THR A 231 16.92 6.22 21.34
C THR A 231 15.78 6.15 20.32
N LEU A 232 15.71 5.07 19.54
CA LEU A 232 14.63 4.79 18.60
C LEU A 232 13.43 4.16 19.32
N THR A 233 12.27 4.11 18.68
CA THR A 233 11.12 3.39 19.25
C THR A 233 11.32 1.89 19.10
N ILE A 234 11.22 1.18 20.21
CA ILE A 234 11.43 -0.26 20.32
C ILE A 234 10.10 -0.96 20.57
N LYS A 235 9.82 -2.02 19.81
CA LYS A 235 8.66 -2.90 19.96
C LYS A 235 9.13 -4.34 20.06
N ASN A 236 8.80 -5.02 21.15
CA ASN A 236 9.22 -6.41 21.43
C ASN A 236 10.75 -6.61 21.32
N GLY A 237 11.54 -5.68 21.87
CA GLY A 237 13.01 -5.73 21.85
C GLY A 237 13.65 -5.42 20.48
N ARG A 238 12.85 -5.00 19.49
CA ARG A 238 13.33 -4.66 18.14
C ARG A 238 13.02 -3.22 17.77
N ILE A 239 13.89 -2.59 16.98
CA ILE A 239 13.62 -1.30 16.35
C ILE A 239 12.33 -1.42 15.55
N GLN A 240 11.36 -0.54 15.81
CA GLN A 240 10.01 -0.68 15.27
C GLN A 240 9.94 -0.43 13.74
N ALA A 241 10.72 0.54 13.24
CA ALA A 241 10.67 0.93 11.83
C ALA A 241 12.07 1.28 11.30
N ILE A 242 12.52 0.52 10.30
CA ILE A 242 13.77 0.77 9.57
C ILE A 242 13.47 0.98 8.09
N ASN A 243 13.81 2.16 7.58
CA ASN A 243 13.69 2.52 6.17
C ASN A 243 15.09 2.46 5.53
N LEU A 244 15.36 1.43 4.73
CA LEU A 244 16.62 1.32 3.99
C LEU A 244 16.44 1.89 2.58
N MET A 245 16.94 3.11 2.35
CA MET A 245 16.88 3.75 1.06
C MET A 245 18.20 3.60 0.32
N TYR A 246 18.15 3.26 -0.97
CA TYR A 246 19.37 3.14 -1.76
C TYR A 246 19.21 3.67 -3.19
N THR A 247 20.32 4.14 -3.74
CA THR A 247 20.42 4.47 -5.16
C THR A 247 20.51 3.18 -6.00
N GLY A 248 20.35 3.32 -7.31
CA GLY A 248 20.39 2.20 -8.25
C GLY A 248 18.99 1.76 -8.65
N THR A 249 18.90 1.07 -9.77
CA THR A 249 17.64 0.54 -10.31
C THR A 249 17.85 -0.93 -10.65
N PRO A 250 17.16 -1.86 -9.97
CA PRO A 250 17.27 -3.29 -10.23
C PRO A 250 17.01 -3.60 -11.71
N ALA A 251 17.82 -4.48 -12.30
CA ALA A 251 17.69 -4.79 -13.71
C ALA A 251 16.47 -5.65 -14.02
N ALA A 252 16.10 -6.53 -13.09
CA ALA A 252 15.00 -7.49 -13.18
C ALA A 252 13.96 -7.25 -12.08
N TRP A 253 12.71 -7.63 -12.36
CA TRP A 253 11.58 -7.35 -11.48
C TRP A 253 11.41 -8.44 -10.42
N ALA A 254 11.08 -8.05 -9.18
CA ALA A 254 10.93 -8.97 -8.05
C ALA A 254 12.12 -9.95 -7.88
N LYS A 255 13.35 -9.45 -8.11
CA LYS A 255 14.62 -10.19 -7.98
C LYS A 255 15.69 -9.27 -7.37
N GLY A 256 16.79 -9.86 -6.88
CA GLY A 256 17.98 -9.10 -6.49
C GLY A 256 17.73 -8.01 -5.46
N MET A 257 18.04 -6.77 -5.83
CA MET A 257 17.83 -5.55 -5.05
C MET A 257 16.45 -4.92 -5.30
N TRP A 258 15.48 -5.67 -5.85
CA TRP A 258 14.11 -5.16 -5.97
C TRP A 258 13.54 -4.72 -4.63
N TYR A 259 12.81 -3.61 -4.63
CA TYR A 259 12.29 -3.00 -3.42
C TYR A 259 11.21 -3.88 -2.80
N HIS A 260 11.33 -4.11 -1.51
CA HIS A 260 10.52 -5.02 -0.70
C HIS A 260 10.47 -4.58 0.77
N LYS A 261 9.54 -5.17 1.51
CA LYS A 261 9.53 -5.22 2.98
C LYS A 261 9.94 -6.62 3.43
N SER A 262 10.71 -6.71 4.50
CA SER A 262 11.07 -7.98 5.13
C SER A 262 11.40 -7.77 6.61
N THR A 263 11.98 -8.79 7.24
CA THR A 263 12.48 -8.75 8.61
C THR A 263 13.94 -9.18 8.60
N TYR A 264 14.79 -8.44 9.31
CA TYR A 264 16.19 -8.75 9.50
C TYR A 264 16.54 -8.64 10.98
N THR A 265 17.07 -9.70 11.57
CA THR A 265 17.38 -9.78 13.00
C THR A 265 18.85 -10.12 13.26
N GLY A 266 19.71 -9.91 12.27
CA GLY A 266 21.14 -10.26 12.34
C GLY A 266 22.01 -9.18 13.00
N PHE A 267 21.44 -8.01 13.32
CA PHE A 267 22.11 -6.92 14.01
C PHE A 267 21.51 -6.68 15.40
N SER A 268 22.37 -6.45 16.40
CA SER A 268 22.01 -6.00 17.74
C SER A 268 23.09 -5.07 18.29
N ALA A 269 22.67 -3.99 18.96
CA ALA A 269 23.50 -3.03 19.68
C ALA A 269 22.66 -2.36 20.77
N ASP A 270 23.29 -1.81 21.81
CA ASP A 270 22.60 -1.03 22.87
C ASP A 270 21.40 -1.73 23.52
N GLY A 271 21.44 -3.06 23.60
CA GLY A 271 20.36 -3.88 24.17
C GLY A 271 19.12 -4.03 23.28
N VAL A 272 19.17 -3.58 22.01
CA VAL A 272 18.09 -3.69 21.04
C VAL A 272 18.54 -4.45 19.78
N SER A 273 17.58 -5.03 19.06
CA SER A 273 17.84 -5.73 17.81
C SER A 273 17.20 -5.04 16.60
N SER A 274 17.78 -5.27 15.43
CA SER A 274 17.11 -5.05 14.15
C SER A 274 15.82 -5.90 14.03
N GLY A 275 14.88 -5.42 13.22
CA GLY A 275 13.56 -6.04 13.07
C GLY A 275 13.00 -5.86 11.67
N ASP A 276 11.76 -5.38 11.60
CA ASP A 276 11.13 -5.08 10.31
C ASP A 276 11.85 -3.93 9.60
N TYR A 277 12.06 -4.11 8.30
CA TYR A 277 12.61 -3.08 7.44
C TYR A 277 11.90 -3.06 6.11
N ASN A 278 11.87 -1.89 5.48
CA ASN A 278 11.49 -1.75 4.09
C ASN A 278 12.62 -1.16 3.27
N THR A 279 12.50 -1.27 1.95
CA THR A 279 13.45 -0.70 1.01
C THR A 279 12.77 0.24 0.03
N SER A 280 13.45 1.32 -0.32
CA SER A 280 12.92 2.33 -1.27
C SER A 280 14.04 2.98 -2.08
N PRO A 281 13.76 3.43 -3.31
CA PRO A 281 14.75 4.16 -4.11
C PRO A 281 15.05 5.54 -3.52
N VAL A 282 16.31 5.97 -3.62
CA VAL A 282 16.75 7.37 -3.47
C VAL A 282 17.55 7.83 -4.69
N ASN A 283 16.99 7.54 -5.88
CA ASN A 283 17.52 8.02 -7.16
C ASN A 283 17.18 9.53 -7.31
N ASN A 284 16.62 9.97 -8.43
CA ASN A 284 16.38 11.41 -8.67
C ASN A 284 15.00 11.90 -8.19
N ASP A 285 14.25 11.09 -7.45
CA ASP A 285 12.89 11.42 -7.00
C ASP A 285 12.58 10.79 -5.64
N LEU A 286 11.94 11.57 -4.76
CA LEU A 286 11.38 11.10 -3.49
C LEU A 286 9.86 11.12 -3.58
N SER A 287 9.19 10.02 -3.24
CA SER A 287 7.74 9.90 -3.36
C SER A 287 7.14 9.26 -2.10
N LEU A 288 6.09 9.88 -1.56
CA LEU A 288 5.41 9.40 -0.34
C LEU A 288 4.77 8.02 -0.51
N GLY A 289 4.12 7.75 -1.63
CA GLY A 289 3.14 6.66 -1.78
C GLY A 289 3.59 5.34 -1.18
N THR A 290 4.77 4.88 -1.57
CA THR A 290 5.32 3.62 -1.07
C THR A 290 5.89 3.73 0.31
N VAL A 291 6.68 4.76 0.59
CA VAL A 291 7.27 4.93 1.92
C VAL A 291 6.15 4.91 2.96
N CYS A 292 5.04 5.60 2.70
CA CYS A 292 3.85 5.60 3.55
C CYS A 292 3.15 4.23 3.62
N HIS A 293 2.99 3.52 2.50
CA HIS A 293 2.43 2.15 2.49
C HIS A 293 3.26 1.19 3.36
N GLU A 294 4.58 1.13 3.15
CA GLU A 294 5.46 0.23 3.92
C GLU A 294 5.51 0.59 5.40
N ASN A 295 5.48 1.88 5.72
CA ASN A 295 5.39 2.32 7.10
C ASN A 295 4.03 2.00 7.73
N GLY A 296 2.95 1.89 6.96
CA GLY A 296 1.68 1.34 7.44
C GLY A 296 1.83 -0.06 8.03
N HIS A 297 2.59 -0.94 7.35
CA HIS A 297 2.92 -2.26 7.88
C HIS A 297 3.74 -2.18 9.18
N MET A 298 4.82 -1.39 9.22
CA MET A 298 5.74 -1.36 10.37
C MET A 298 5.14 -0.66 11.61
N LEU A 299 4.39 0.42 11.40
CA LEU A 299 3.83 1.22 12.48
C LEU A 299 2.55 0.60 13.05
N ALA A 300 1.61 0.26 12.16
CA ALA A 300 0.26 -0.15 12.54
C ALA A 300 -0.05 -1.63 12.28
N GLY A 301 0.86 -2.38 11.65
CA GLY A 301 0.67 -3.80 11.41
C GLY A 301 -0.46 -4.10 10.42
N TRP A 302 -0.84 -3.13 9.58
CA TRP A 302 -1.87 -3.34 8.58
C TRP A 302 -1.39 -4.34 7.52
N PRO A 303 -2.21 -5.31 7.11
CA PRO A 303 -1.87 -6.15 5.98
C PRO A 303 -2.18 -5.48 4.64
N ASP A 304 -1.63 -6.03 3.56
CA ASP A 304 -2.08 -5.70 2.21
C ASP A 304 -3.55 -6.09 2.01
N THR A 305 -4.26 -5.26 1.25
CA THR A 305 -5.65 -5.53 0.86
C THR A 305 -5.80 -5.85 -0.63
N TYR A 306 -4.73 -5.71 -1.42
CA TYR A 306 -4.68 -6.23 -2.79
C TYR A 306 -4.35 -7.73 -2.83
N THR A 307 -4.68 -8.38 -3.95
CA THR A 307 -4.41 -9.80 -4.19
C THR A 307 -3.09 -10.00 -4.92
N TYR A 308 -2.30 -10.99 -4.52
CA TYR A 308 -0.99 -11.27 -5.13
C TYR A 308 -1.06 -12.03 -6.47
N ASP A 309 -2.25 -12.47 -6.89
CA ASP A 309 -2.48 -13.26 -8.10
C ASP A 309 -3.08 -12.48 -9.27
N ASN A 310 -3.12 -11.14 -9.19
CA ASN A 310 -3.79 -10.24 -10.14
C ASN A 310 -5.32 -10.45 -10.25
N SER A 311 -5.96 -11.16 -9.33
CA SER A 311 -7.42 -11.10 -9.25
C SER A 311 -7.89 -9.68 -8.89
N PRO A 312 -9.14 -9.31 -9.21
CA PRO A 312 -9.66 -8.01 -8.81
C PRO A 312 -9.60 -7.86 -7.28
N ASN A 313 -8.83 -6.88 -6.80
CA ASN A 313 -8.76 -6.58 -5.37
C ASN A 313 -10.07 -5.99 -4.84
N GLY A 314 -10.85 -5.32 -5.69
CA GLY A 314 -12.13 -4.73 -5.32
C GLY A 314 -12.02 -3.54 -4.37
N ILE A 315 -10.88 -2.85 -4.29
CA ILE A 315 -10.70 -1.69 -3.40
C ILE A 315 -9.97 -0.56 -4.13
N GLY A 316 -8.90 -0.85 -4.85
CA GLY A 316 -8.13 0.15 -5.57
C GLY A 316 -7.63 1.28 -4.65
N ALA A 317 -7.65 2.52 -5.13
CA ALA A 317 -7.09 3.66 -4.41
C ALA A 317 -7.91 4.12 -3.18
N PHE A 318 -9.01 3.45 -2.84
CA PHE A 318 -9.76 3.71 -1.60
C PHE A 318 -9.03 3.31 -0.32
N ASP A 319 -7.98 2.49 -0.44
CA ASP A 319 -7.17 2.06 0.69
C ASP A 319 -5.68 2.14 0.34
N LEU A 320 -4.91 2.86 1.15
CA LEU A 320 -3.45 2.91 1.06
C LEU A 320 -2.84 1.50 0.94
N MET A 321 -3.38 0.53 1.68
CA MET A 321 -2.87 -0.85 1.70
C MET A 321 -3.30 -1.68 0.49
N CYS A 322 -4.14 -1.15 -0.38
CA CYS A 322 -4.46 -1.73 -1.68
C CYS A 322 -3.67 -1.02 -2.79
N SER A 323 -3.83 0.30 -2.88
CA SER A 323 -3.18 1.16 -3.85
C SER A 323 -3.08 2.58 -3.30
N TYR A 324 -1.90 3.19 -3.38
CA TYR A 324 -1.69 4.55 -2.88
C TYR A 324 -2.44 5.64 -3.69
N GLY A 325 -2.98 5.32 -4.87
CA GLY A 325 -3.56 6.33 -5.77
C GLY A 325 -2.49 7.24 -6.35
N ASN A 326 -2.22 8.39 -5.72
CA ASN A 326 -1.18 9.31 -6.17
C ASN A 326 0.13 9.12 -5.39
N ARG A 327 1.24 8.87 -6.09
CA ARG A 327 2.55 8.64 -5.47
C ARG A 327 3.09 9.81 -4.62
N LYS A 328 2.62 11.03 -4.87
CA LYS A 328 3.00 12.27 -4.19
C LYS A 328 1.99 12.71 -3.13
N ASN A 329 0.76 12.23 -3.22
CA ASN A 329 -0.30 12.47 -2.25
C ASN A 329 -1.09 11.17 -2.05
N PRO A 330 -0.52 10.19 -1.34
CA PRO A 330 -1.18 8.91 -1.15
C PRO A 330 -2.55 9.06 -0.46
N SER A 331 -3.48 8.19 -0.85
CA SER A 331 -4.77 8.06 -0.17
C SER A 331 -4.62 7.57 1.27
N THR A 332 -5.67 7.75 2.06
CA THR A 332 -5.70 7.23 3.43
C THR A 332 -5.96 5.72 3.40
N PRO A 333 -5.61 5.00 4.50
CA PRO A 333 -6.12 3.66 4.73
C PRO A 333 -7.65 3.61 4.83
N ASN A 334 -8.20 2.41 4.68
CA ASN A 334 -9.62 2.10 4.92
C ASN A 334 -10.02 2.37 6.40
N PRO A 335 -11.32 2.59 6.71
CA PRO A 335 -11.75 2.95 8.06
C PRO A 335 -11.53 1.83 9.08
N TYR A 336 -11.53 0.56 8.67
CA TYR A 336 -11.22 -0.54 9.60
C TYR A 336 -9.80 -0.42 10.13
N PHE A 337 -8.82 -0.16 9.25
CA PHE A 337 -7.41 0.02 9.63
C PHE A 337 -7.16 1.26 10.47
N LEU A 338 -7.82 2.39 10.13
CA LEU A 338 -7.76 3.61 10.95
C LEU A 338 -8.31 3.38 12.36
N ASN A 339 -9.44 2.68 12.50
CA ASN A 339 -10.02 2.36 13.79
C ASN A 339 -9.17 1.36 14.59
N LEU A 340 -8.56 0.37 13.93
CA LEU A 340 -7.65 -0.57 14.60
C LEU A 340 -6.40 0.10 15.17
N ALA A 341 -5.87 1.11 14.46
CA ALA A 341 -4.77 1.93 14.95
C ALA A 341 -5.19 2.93 16.05
N GLY A 342 -6.49 3.07 16.31
CA GLY A 342 -7.04 4.02 17.28
C GLY A 342 -7.13 5.46 16.77
N TRP A 343 -7.12 5.65 15.44
CA TRP A 343 -7.15 6.97 14.80
C TRP A 343 -8.55 7.38 14.34
N GLY A 344 -9.40 6.39 14.08
CA GLY A 344 -10.80 6.59 13.75
C GLY A 344 -11.73 6.54 14.97
N THR A 345 -12.95 7.02 14.78
CA THR A 345 -14.07 6.83 15.72
C THR A 345 -15.17 5.99 15.05
N THR A 346 -15.77 5.06 15.81
CA THR A 346 -16.95 4.29 15.36
C THR A 346 -18.19 4.65 16.14
N ILE A 347 -19.32 4.84 15.44
CA ILE A 347 -20.65 5.00 16.02
C ILE A 347 -21.45 3.74 15.78
N ASN A 348 -21.97 3.10 16.84
CA ASN A 348 -22.81 1.92 16.71
C ASN A 348 -24.18 2.30 16.13
N ILE A 349 -24.62 1.58 15.09
CA ILE A 349 -25.90 1.80 14.40
C ILE A 349 -26.82 0.57 14.35
N ASN A 350 -26.54 -0.49 15.13
CA ASN A 350 -27.32 -1.73 15.13
C ASN A 350 -28.82 -1.53 15.41
N SER A 351 -29.15 -0.56 16.27
CA SER A 351 -30.54 -0.22 16.63
C SER A 351 -30.99 1.14 16.07
N ALA A 352 -30.20 1.73 15.17
CA ALA A 352 -30.51 3.03 14.62
C ALA A 352 -31.69 2.94 13.64
N ASN A 353 -32.58 3.93 13.71
CA ASN A 353 -33.65 4.11 12.74
C ASN A 353 -33.80 5.60 12.45
N GLN A 354 -32.74 6.27 12.00
CA GLN A 354 -32.66 7.74 11.86
C GLN A 354 -31.78 8.15 10.68
N THR A 355 -31.78 9.44 10.36
CA THR A 355 -30.84 10.04 9.40
C THR A 355 -29.62 10.58 10.12
N PHE A 356 -28.44 10.21 9.62
CA PHE A 356 -27.16 10.77 10.05
C PHE A 356 -26.67 11.78 9.01
N THR A 357 -25.97 12.81 9.49
CA THR A 357 -25.23 13.78 8.69
C THR A 357 -23.83 13.86 9.27
N GLU A 358 -22.82 13.60 8.45
CA GLU A 358 -21.43 13.52 8.89
C GLU A 358 -20.52 14.32 7.95
N ASN A 359 -19.45 14.88 8.49
CA ASN A 359 -18.46 15.60 7.71
C ASN A 359 -17.61 14.61 6.89
N SER A 360 -17.37 14.94 5.64
CA SER A 360 -16.55 14.11 4.75
C SER A 360 -15.10 14.05 5.22
N ASN A 361 -14.50 12.86 5.16
CA ASN A 361 -13.12 12.59 5.57
C ASN A 361 -12.84 12.89 7.07
N SER A 362 -13.83 12.84 7.97
CA SER A 362 -13.70 13.22 9.39
C SER A 362 -13.06 12.16 10.31
N LEU A 363 -12.55 11.06 9.75
CA LEU A 363 -12.09 9.86 10.48
C LEU A 363 -13.20 9.19 11.32
N ARG A 364 -14.47 9.55 11.10
CA ARG A 364 -15.62 8.90 11.74
C ARG A 364 -16.32 7.94 10.79
N SER A 365 -16.66 6.78 11.33
CA SER A 365 -17.38 5.71 10.63
C SER A 365 -18.55 5.21 11.46
N TYR A 366 -19.56 4.65 10.81
CA TYR A 366 -20.74 4.08 11.45
C TYR A 366 -20.72 2.56 11.30
N LYS A 367 -20.79 1.85 12.42
CA LYS A 367 -20.59 0.41 12.49
C LYS A 367 -21.90 -0.34 12.73
N TYR A 368 -22.24 -1.24 11.81
CA TYR A 368 -23.36 -2.18 11.93
C TYR A 368 -22.84 -3.60 12.08
N THR A 369 -22.98 -4.19 13.27
CA THR A 369 -22.34 -5.46 13.63
C THR A 369 -23.25 -6.66 13.38
N ASN A 370 -22.73 -7.75 12.85
CA ASN A 370 -23.49 -9.00 12.76
C ASN A 370 -23.81 -9.52 14.18
N PRO A 371 -25.10 -9.66 14.56
CA PRO A 371 -25.49 -10.10 15.90
C PRO A 371 -25.08 -11.54 16.21
N SER A 372 -24.87 -12.37 15.17
CA SER A 372 -24.43 -13.76 15.31
C SER A 372 -22.90 -13.93 15.20
N ASN A 373 -22.17 -12.89 14.76
CA ASN A 373 -20.72 -12.93 14.60
C ASN A 373 -20.11 -11.53 14.71
N SER A 374 -19.65 -11.14 15.89
CA SER A 374 -19.12 -9.79 16.14
C SER A 374 -17.86 -9.41 15.32
N LYS A 375 -17.23 -10.39 14.67
CA LYS A 375 -16.09 -10.22 13.76
C LYS A 375 -16.49 -9.93 12.32
N GLU A 376 -17.77 -9.94 12.02
CA GLU A 376 -18.32 -9.57 10.73
C GLU A 376 -19.22 -8.35 10.89
N PHE A 377 -18.98 -7.31 10.12
CA PHE A 377 -19.71 -6.04 10.28
C PHE A 377 -19.52 -5.13 9.06
N TYR A 378 -20.41 -4.14 8.94
CA TYR A 378 -20.28 -3.06 7.99
C TYR A 378 -19.72 -1.79 8.65
N LEU A 379 -18.89 -1.04 7.93
CA LEU A 379 -18.49 0.33 8.24
C LEU A 379 -18.96 1.27 7.14
N ILE A 380 -19.59 2.39 7.52
CA ILE A 380 -20.10 3.40 6.59
C ILE A 380 -19.39 4.72 6.88
N GLU A 381 -18.80 5.35 5.88
CA GLU A 381 -18.18 6.68 6.03
C GLU A 381 -18.37 7.56 4.77
N PRO A 382 -18.56 8.89 4.93
CA PRO A 382 -18.51 9.83 3.82
C PRO A 382 -17.07 10.15 3.40
N ARG A 383 -16.79 10.02 2.09
CA ARG A 383 -15.51 10.31 1.47
C ARG A 383 -15.66 11.33 0.36
N ARG A 384 -14.83 12.38 0.40
CA ARG A 384 -14.77 13.42 -0.63
C ARG A 384 -13.36 13.50 -1.20
N LYS A 385 -13.21 13.84 -2.48
CA LYS A 385 -11.91 13.99 -3.17
C LYS A 385 -11.17 15.27 -2.80
N THR A 386 -10.89 15.43 -1.52
CA THR A 386 -10.17 16.57 -0.93
C THR A 386 -9.04 16.10 -0.02
N GLY A 387 -8.01 16.93 0.20
CA GLY A 387 -6.87 16.60 1.06
C GLY A 387 -6.11 15.35 0.58
N ARG A 388 -5.93 14.36 1.46
CA ARG A 388 -5.33 13.06 1.11
C ARG A 388 -6.18 12.22 0.16
N SER A 389 -7.48 12.52 0.04
CA SER A 389 -8.43 11.76 -0.79
C SER A 389 -8.54 12.28 -2.23
N THR A 390 -7.76 13.26 -2.68
CA THR A 390 -7.93 13.86 -4.03
C THR A 390 -7.82 12.85 -5.17
N SER A 391 -7.05 11.78 -4.99
CA SER A 391 -6.85 10.72 -5.99
C SER A 391 -7.81 9.55 -5.86
N LEU A 392 -8.81 9.62 -4.97
CA LEU A 392 -9.84 8.58 -4.93
C LEU A 392 -10.54 8.50 -6.31
N PRO A 393 -10.90 7.29 -6.76
CA PRO A 393 -11.53 7.13 -8.07
C PRO A 393 -12.97 7.66 -8.09
N ASP A 394 -13.65 7.71 -6.94
CA ASP A 394 -15.01 8.22 -6.76
C ASP A 394 -15.18 8.92 -5.39
N GLU A 395 -16.30 9.62 -5.17
CA GLU A 395 -16.66 10.27 -3.91
C GLU A 395 -18.15 10.11 -3.55
N GLY A 396 -18.45 10.04 -2.26
CA GLY A 396 -19.78 9.76 -1.73
C GLY A 396 -19.69 8.97 -0.42
N ILE A 397 -20.76 8.27 -0.07
CA ILE A 397 -20.73 7.31 1.04
C ILE A 397 -20.03 6.03 0.57
N THR A 398 -19.02 5.59 1.31
CA THR A 398 -18.42 4.26 1.17
C THR A 398 -19.04 3.30 2.17
N ILE A 399 -19.23 2.04 1.76
CA ILE A 399 -19.72 0.96 2.61
C ILE A 399 -18.69 -0.16 2.55
N TRP A 400 -18.11 -0.49 3.70
CA TRP A 400 -17.06 -1.50 3.83
C TRP A 400 -17.62 -2.72 4.54
N HIS A 401 -17.41 -3.90 3.98
CA HIS A 401 -17.76 -5.17 4.60
C HIS A 401 -16.50 -5.81 5.20
N ILE A 402 -16.48 -5.95 6.52
CA ILE A 402 -15.34 -6.42 7.28
C ILE A 402 -15.62 -7.83 7.82
N ASN A 403 -14.65 -8.72 7.68
CA ASN A 403 -14.63 -10.03 8.32
C ASN A 403 -13.24 -10.27 8.95
N GLU A 404 -13.11 -10.13 10.27
CA GLU A 404 -11.79 -10.22 10.92
C GLU A 404 -11.16 -11.62 10.84
N ASN A 405 -11.94 -12.66 10.52
CA ASN A 405 -11.43 -14.01 10.25
C ASN A 405 -11.20 -14.27 8.75
N GLY A 406 -11.45 -13.28 7.90
CA GLY A 406 -11.28 -13.36 6.45
C GLY A 406 -9.81 -13.28 6.02
N ASN A 407 -9.60 -13.41 4.72
CA ASN A 407 -8.30 -13.32 4.07
C ASN A 407 -8.41 -12.53 2.76
N ASN A 408 -7.65 -11.44 2.64
CA ASN A 408 -7.66 -10.58 1.44
C ASN A 408 -7.20 -11.30 0.16
N GLN A 409 -6.62 -12.49 0.27
CA GLN A 409 -6.21 -13.34 -0.85
C GLN A 409 -7.30 -14.35 -1.28
N ARG A 410 -8.48 -14.35 -0.65
CA ARG A 410 -9.58 -15.30 -0.91
C ARG A 410 -10.88 -14.56 -1.22
N ALA A 411 -11.98 -15.30 -1.39
CA ALA A 411 -13.31 -14.72 -1.60
C ALA A 411 -13.91 -14.16 -0.30
N ASP A 412 -13.59 -14.76 0.84
CA ASP A 412 -13.92 -14.29 2.19
C ASP A 412 -12.95 -13.19 2.63
N LYS A 413 -12.99 -12.03 1.97
CA LYS A 413 -12.05 -10.91 2.22
C LYS A 413 -12.13 -10.44 3.68
N GLN A 414 -10.99 -10.04 4.24
CA GLN A 414 -10.99 -9.37 5.55
C GLN A 414 -11.58 -7.97 5.44
N VAL A 415 -11.25 -7.27 4.36
CA VAL A 415 -11.78 -5.96 4.01
C VAL A 415 -12.29 -6.02 2.59
N ALA A 416 -13.54 -5.62 2.37
CA ALA A 416 -14.14 -5.42 1.05
C ALA A 416 -14.84 -4.07 0.98
N LEU A 417 -14.82 -3.44 -0.19
CA LEU A 417 -15.64 -2.27 -0.50
C LEU A 417 -16.87 -2.72 -1.29
N GLU A 418 -18.05 -2.36 -0.81
CA GLU A 418 -19.31 -2.64 -1.50
C GLU A 418 -19.57 -1.58 -2.56
N HIS A 419 -19.22 -1.87 -3.82
CA HIS A 419 -19.40 -0.93 -4.93
C HIS A 419 -20.88 -0.72 -5.25
N ALA A 420 -21.30 0.54 -5.26
CA ALA A 420 -22.65 0.96 -5.64
C ALA A 420 -23.11 0.46 -7.04
N ASN A 421 -22.16 0.20 -7.94
CA ASN A 421 -22.41 -0.32 -9.29
C ASN A 421 -22.39 -1.86 -9.39
N ASN A 422 -22.19 -2.57 -8.28
CA ASN A 422 -22.06 -4.03 -8.23
C ASN A 422 -20.94 -4.61 -9.11
N ASN A 423 -19.89 -3.82 -9.38
CA ASN A 423 -18.75 -4.22 -10.20
C ASN A 423 -17.43 -3.82 -9.54
N ILE A 424 -16.79 -4.79 -8.91
CA ILE A 424 -15.53 -4.61 -8.18
C ILE A 424 -14.34 -4.15 -9.05
N ASN A 425 -14.47 -4.17 -10.37
CA ASN A 425 -13.45 -3.70 -11.31
C ASN A 425 -13.62 -2.23 -11.69
N VAL A 426 -14.73 -1.59 -11.34
CA VAL A 426 -15.10 -0.25 -11.79
C VAL A 426 -15.18 0.68 -10.58
N HIS A 427 -14.05 1.29 -10.25
CA HIS A 427 -13.91 2.08 -9.01
C HIS A 427 -14.42 3.52 -9.10
N ASN A 428 -14.67 4.06 -10.31
CA ASN A 428 -15.15 5.42 -10.53
C ASN A 428 -16.67 5.59 -10.39
N ALA A 429 -17.37 4.54 -9.95
CA ALA A 429 -18.79 4.52 -9.61
C ALA A 429 -19.00 3.58 -8.40
N ALA A 430 -18.07 3.66 -7.45
CA ALA A 430 -18.01 2.80 -6.27
C ALA A 430 -18.87 3.34 -5.12
N CYS A 431 -18.97 4.67 -5.00
CA CYS A 431 -19.58 5.34 -3.87
C CYS A 431 -21.09 5.50 -4.06
N TRP A 432 -21.81 5.53 -2.94
CA TRP A 432 -23.25 5.77 -2.89
C TRP A 432 -23.50 7.28 -2.72
N HIS A 433 -24.35 7.88 -3.55
CA HIS A 433 -24.68 9.30 -3.48
C HIS A 433 -25.96 9.63 -4.26
N ASN A 434 -26.56 10.78 -3.96
CA ASN A 434 -27.61 11.34 -4.79
C ASN A 434 -27.04 11.73 -6.17
N GLY A 435 -27.62 11.21 -7.23
CA GLY A 435 -27.04 11.20 -8.59
C GLY A 435 -26.47 9.84 -9.03
N GLY A 436 -26.43 8.85 -8.13
CA GLY A 436 -26.11 7.45 -8.40
C GLY A 436 -27.03 6.51 -7.61
N SER A 437 -26.48 5.43 -7.07
CA SER A 437 -27.24 4.53 -6.18
C SER A 437 -27.38 5.15 -4.79
N THR A 438 -28.60 5.17 -4.25
CA THR A 438 -28.92 5.79 -2.95
C THR A 438 -29.40 4.81 -1.88
N THR A 439 -29.43 3.51 -2.18
CA THR A 439 -30.00 2.48 -1.30
C THR A 439 -29.18 1.20 -1.33
N PHE A 440 -28.77 0.71 -0.16
CA PHE A 440 -28.09 -0.56 0.03
C PHE A 440 -28.82 -1.38 1.11
N ASN A 441 -29.29 -2.58 0.77
CA ASN A 441 -29.96 -3.50 1.68
C ASN A 441 -29.90 -4.96 1.17
N ASP A 442 -30.55 -5.89 1.87
CA ASP A 442 -30.52 -7.32 1.52
C ASP A 442 -31.09 -7.68 0.13
N ASN A 443 -31.88 -6.78 -0.47
CA ASN A 443 -32.53 -6.96 -1.78
C ASN A 443 -31.89 -6.15 -2.91
N THR A 444 -30.81 -5.41 -2.65
CA THR A 444 -30.08 -4.65 -3.68
C THR A 444 -28.99 -5.50 -4.33
N ALA A 445 -28.38 -4.96 -5.39
CA ALA A 445 -27.15 -5.49 -6.00
C ALA A 445 -26.09 -4.37 -5.97
N PRO A 446 -25.03 -4.47 -5.15
CA PRO A 446 -24.74 -5.57 -4.23
C PRO A 446 -25.75 -5.67 -3.07
N SER A 447 -25.87 -6.86 -2.49
CA SER A 447 -26.79 -7.12 -1.37
C SER A 447 -26.07 -6.96 -0.04
N ALA A 448 -26.76 -6.45 0.99
CA ALA A 448 -26.22 -6.32 2.34
C ALA A 448 -26.14 -7.64 3.15
N LYS A 449 -26.15 -8.80 2.49
CA LYS A 449 -26.13 -10.11 3.17
C LYS A 449 -24.79 -10.38 3.84
N TRP A 450 -24.82 -11.12 4.93
CA TRP A 450 -23.61 -11.67 5.54
C TRP A 450 -22.95 -12.71 4.61
N TYR A 451 -21.67 -13.00 4.82
CA TYR A 451 -20.92 -14.00 4.06
C TYR A 451 -21.53 -15.41 4.10
N ASN A 452 -22.32 -15.73 5.15
CA ASN A 452 -23.07 -16.99 5.22
C ASN A 452 -24.36 -17.00 4.37
N GLY A 453 -24.65 -15.90 3.65
CA GLY A 453 -25.82 -15.73 2.79
C GLY A 453 -27.10 -15.28 3.50
N SER A 454 -27.08 -15.15 4.83
CA SER A 454 -28.24 -14.67 5.59
C SER A 454 -28.41 -13.14 5.48
N ASN A 455 -29.66 -12.69 5.60
CA ASN A 455 -30.01 -11.28 5.59
C ASN A 455 -29.39 -10.55 6.79
N SER A 456 -28.80 -9.38 6.57
CA SER A 456 -28.27 -8.56 7.65
C SER A 456 -29.32 -7.66 8.29
N ALA A 457 -30.44 -7.42 7.61
CA ALA A 457 -31.42 -6.39 7.90
C ALA A 457 -30.88 -4.95 7.88
N LEU A 458 -29.62 -4.74 7.47
CA LEU A 458 -29.08 -3.40 7.25
C LEU A 458 -29.82 -2.75 6.08
N LYS A 459 -30.32 -1.54 6.31
CA LYS A 459 -30.88 -0.69 5.27
C LYS A 459 -30.23 0.69 5.36
N VAL A 460 -29.39 0.99 4.39
CA VAL A 460 -28.90 2.35 4.11
C VAL A 460 -29.76 2.91 2.99
N SER A 461 -30.32 4.10 3.17
CA SER A 461 -31.18 4.74 2.17
C SER A 461 -31.08 6.26 2.23
N ASN A 462 -31.74 6.97 1.30
CA ASN A 462 -31.77 8.43 1.23
C ASN A 462 -30.37 9.07 1.30
N VAL A 463 -29.39 8.45 0.62
CA VAL A 463 -28.04 9.00 0.58
C VAL A 463 -28.07 10.35 -0.14
N GLY A 464 -27.56 11.38 0.53
CA GLY A 464 -27.58 12.76 0.07
C GLY A 464 -26.58 13.08 -1.03
N ASN A 465 -26.53 14.36 -1.42
CA ASN A 465 -25.55 14.86 -2.40
C ASN A 465 -24.12 14.76 -1.84
N VAL A 466 -23.16 14.58 -2.74
CA VAL A 466 -21.74 14.72 -2.42
C VAL A 466 -21.45 16.16 -1.96
N GLY A 467 -20.81 16.31 -0.80
CA GLY A 467 -20.50 17.62 -0.23
C GLY A 467 -19.49 17.56 0.93
N ASN A 468 -19.24 18.71 1.56
CA ASN A 468 -18.43 18.80 2.78
C ASN A 468 -19.02 18.00 3.93
N SER A 469 -20.36 17.87 3.95
CA SER A 469 -21.08 16.95 4.80
C SER A 469 -22.07 16.19 3.92
N MET A 470 -22.29 14.91 4.25
CA MET A 470 -23.22 14.04 3.53
C MET A 470 -24.15 13.36 4.52
N SER A 471 -25.37 13.08 4.08
CA SER A 471 -26.39 12.41 4.87
C SER A 471 -26.72 11.02 4.35
N PHE A 472 -27.14 10.13 5.25
CA PHE A 472 -27.73 8.83 4.91
C PHE A 472 -28.67 8.38 6.03
N THR A 473 -29.70 7.62 5.68
CA THR A 473 -30.68 7.07 6.62
C THR A 473 -30.37 5.60 6.92
N ILE A 474 -30.35 5.23 8.19
CA ILE A 474 -30.38 3.83 8.64
C ILE A 474 -31.83 3.46 8.99
N GLY A 475 -32.30 2.33 8.50
CA GLY A 475 -33.67 1.85 8.74
C GLY A 475 -34.72 2.55 7.86
N ASN A 476 -35.85 2.93 8.48
CA ASN A 476 -36.96 3.65 7.84
C ASN A 476 -36.96 5.17 8.10
N GLY A 477 -36.02 5.68 8.91
CA GLY A 477 -35.81 7.11 9.11
C GLY A 477 -36.76 7.77 10.13
N GLY A 478 -37.00 7.12 11.28
CA GLY A 478 -37.67 7.76 12.40
C GLY A 478 -36.79 8.80 13.11
N THR A 479 -37.32 9.97 13.43
CA THR A 479 -36.67 10.86 14.39
C THR A 479 -36.79 10.22 15.79
N THR A 480 -35.74 9.61 16.32
CA THR A 480 -35.66 9.36 17.77
C THR A 480 -35.39 10.70 18.44
N GLY A 481 -36.42 11.25 19.08
CA GLY A 481 -36.33 12.53 19.77
C GLY A 481 -35.33 12.52 20.93
N GLY A 482 -34.68 13.68 21.12
CA GLY A 482 -34.19 14.18 22.41
C GLY A 482 -33.00 13.46 23.03
N GLY A 483 -31.80 13.99 22.80
CA GLY A 483 -30.60 13.59 23.53
C GLY A 483 -29.34 14.32 23.08
N GLU A 484 -29.36 15.65 23.03
CA GLU A 484 -28.11 16.43 23.08
C GLU A 484 -27.41 16.13 24.41
N ALA A 485 -26.39 15.26 24.38
CA ALA A 485 -25.32 15.35 25.36
C ALA A 485 -24.38 16.46 24.91
N ALA A 486 -24.78 17.70 25.18
CA ALA A 486 -23.87 18.84 25.14
C ALA A 486 -22.79 18.62 26.20
N ILE A 487 -21.54 18.44 25.77
CA ILE A 487 -20.39 18.44 26.66
C ILE A 487 -20.17 19.90 27.07
N SER A 488 -20.68 20.27 28.24
CA SER A 488 -20.44 21.58 28.85
C SER A 488 -18.95 21.72 29.18
N SER A 489 -18.29 22.69 28.58
CA SER A 489 -16.97 23.16 29.00
C SER A 489 -17.07 23.81 30.38
N PRO A 490 -16.18 23.53 31.34
CA PRO A 490 -16.16 24.26 32.59
C PRO A 490 -15.61 25.67 32.34
N THR A 491 -16.43 26.69 32.61
CA THR A 491 -15.99 28.07 32.79
C THR A 491 -15.04 28.17 34.00
N PRO A 492 -13.94 28.93 33.93
CA PRO A 492 -13.13 29.25 35.10
C PRO A 492 -13.90 30.25 35.97
N GLY A 493 -14.21 29.86 37.20
CA GLY A 493 -14.65 30.77 38.25
C GLY A 493 -13.47 31.59 38.77
N SER A 494 -13.76 32.87 38.98
CA SER A 494 -12.95 33.95 39.58
C SER A 494 -12.12 33.58 40.80
#